data_AF-A0A1M7LGS1-F1
#
_entry.id   AF-A0A1M7LGS1-F1
#
_cell.length_a   1.000
_cell.length_b   1.000
_cell.length_c   1.000
_cell.angle_alpha   90.00
_cell.angle_beta   90.00
_cell.angle_gamma   90.00
#
_symmetry.space_group_name_H-M   'P 1'
#
loop_
_entity.id
_entity.type
_entity.pdbx_description
1 polymer ?
#
loop_
_entity_poly.entity_id
_entity_poly.type
_entity_poly.pdbx_seq_one_letter_code
_entity_poly.pdbx_strand_id
1 'polypeptide(L)'
;MDIMEMTRELGKAIQQDDRFTAYMLAKQANDEDKELQEDIARFEDLRMNLGSAMSAEEPDSDNIKALDTELKSTYNKIMKNPKMIVFTGAQQALEKLVSNIQQIISLCANGEDPDTCQVPETGCTGSCASCAGCH
;
A
#
# COMPACT_ATOMS: atom_id res chain seq x y z
N MET A 1 -29.08 -12.11 -12.76
CA MET A 1 -27.91 -11.70 -11.98
C MET A 1 -28.03 -10.20 -11.80
N ASP A 2 -28.14 -9.71 -10.56
CA ASP A 2 -28.14 -8.27 -10.30
C ASP A 2 -26.71 -7.69 -10.30
N ILE A 3 -26.57 -6.36 -10.27
CA ILE A 3 -25.26 -5.69 -10.31
C ILE A 3 -24.37 -6.08 -9.13
N MET A 4 -24.95 -6.33 -7.95
CA MET A 4 -24.21 -6.75 -6.76
C MET A 4 -23.73 -8.19 -6.91
N GLU A 5 -24.52 -9.08 -7.49
CA GLU A 5 -24.12 -10.45 -7.84
C GLU A 5 -23.00 -10.45 -8.90
N MET A 6 -23.11 -9.62 -9.95
CA MET A 6 -22.04 -9.45 -10.94
C MET A 6 -20.73 -8.97 -10.29
N THR A 7 -20.85 -8.03 -9.35
CA THR A 7 -19.69 -7.51 -8.60
C THR A 7 -19.04 -8.59 -7.72
N ARG A 8 -19.84 -9.51 -7.16
CA ARG A 8 -19.30 -10.68 -6.43
C ARG A 8 -18.58 -11.65 -7.35
N GLU A 9 -19.11 -11.91 -8.55
CA GLU A 9 -18.41 -12.74 -9.54
C GLU A 9 -17.10 -12.10 -10.01
N LEU A 10 -17.07 -10.77 -10.20
CA LEU A 10 -15.83 -10.03 -10.43
C LEU A 10 -14.84 -10.21 -9.27
N GLY A 11 -15.31 -10.13 -8.02
CA GLY A 11 -14.49 -10.40 -6.85
C GLY A 11 -13.87 -11.81 -6.83
N LYS A 12 -14.65 -12.83 -7.20
CA LYS A 12 -14.14 -14.21 -7.34
C LYS A 12 -13.09 -14.32 -8.46
N ALA A 13 -13.31 -13.66 -9.59
CA ALA A 13 -12.36 -13.64 -10.69
C ALA A 13 -11.04 -12.98 -10.28
N ILE A 14 -11.09 -11.88 -9.52
CA ILE A 14 -9.88 -11.23 -8.95
C ILE A 14 -9.14 -12.21 -8.02
N GLN A 15 -9.86 -12.96 -7.19
CA GLN A 15 -9.25 -13.94 -6.28
C GLN A 15 -8.63 -15.15 -6.99
N GLN A 16 -9.03 -15.42 -8.24
CA GLN A 16 -8.44 -16.46 -9.09
C GLN A 16 -7.27 -15.95 -9.94
N ASP A 17 -7.02 -14.64 -9.94
CA ASP A 17 -5.93 -14.03 -10.70
C ASP A 17 -4.55 -14.37 -10.09
N ASP A 18 -3.56 -14.61 -10.95
CA ASP A 18 -2.19 -14.93 -10.53
C ASP A 18 -1.58 -13.84 -9.63
N ARG A 19 -1.95 -12.56 -9.84
CA ARG A 19 -1.48 -11.45 -9.01
C ARG A 19 -2.01 -11.54 -7.59
N PHE A 20 -3.25 -11.99 -7.41
CA PHE A 20 -3.82 -12.23 -6.08
C PHE A 20 -3.11 -13.40 -5.40
N THR A 21 -2.91 -14.51 -6.12
CA THR A 21 -2.18 -15.67 -5.61
C THR A 21 -0.75 -15.30 -5.20
N ALA A 22 -0.03 -14.56 -6.05
CA ALA A 22 1.31 -14.07 -5.76
C ALA A 22 1.35 -13.16 -4.53
N TYR A 23 0.38 -12.24 -4.39
CA TYR A 23 0.24 -11.38 -3.22
C TYR A 23 0.02 -12.20 -1.94
N MET A 24 -0.88 -13.19 -1.95
CA MET A 24 -1.16 -14.01 -0.76
C MET A 24 0.06 -14.81 -0.31
N LEU A 25 0.80 -15.41 -1.25
CA LEU A 25 2.03 -16.15 -0.95
C LEU A 25 3.14 -15.22 -0.42
N ALA A 26 3.33 -14.07 -1.07
CA ALA A 26 4.33 -13.09 -0.65
C ALA A 26 4.01 -12.51 0.73
N LYS A 27 2.73 -12.23 1.00
CA LYS A 27 2.23 -11.78 2.29
C LYS A 27 2.52 -12.82 3.37
N GLN A 28 2.19 -14.08 3.14
CA GLN A 28 2.47 -15.14 4.10
C GLN A 28 3.97 -15.24 4.41
N ALA A 29 4.83 -15.24 3.38
CA ALA A 29 6.27 -15.31 3.56
C ALA A 29 6.83 -14.12 4.34
N ASN A 30 6.30 -12.92 4.11
CA ASN A 30 6.63 -11.69 4.81
C ASN A 30 6.18 -11.73 6.28
N ASP A 31 4.95 -12.18 6.55
CA ASP A 31 4.35 -12.25 7.88
C ASP A 31 5.00 -13.33 8.76
N GLU A 32 5.50 -14.42 8.16
CA GLU A 32 6.22 -15.50 8.85
C GLU A 32 7.71 -15.17 9.10
N ASP A 33 8.23 -14.07 8.55
CA ASP A 33 9.62 -13.64 8.75
C ASP A 33 9.81 -12.94 10.09
N LYS A 34 10.20 -13.70 11.12
CA LYS A 34 10.39 -13.17 12.47
C LYS A 34 11.35 -11.99 12.55
N GLU A 35 12.49 -12.04 11.84
CA GLU A 35 13.48 -10.95 11.90
C GLU A 35 12.91 -9.68 11.27
N LEU A 36 12.22 -9.82 10.13
CA LEU A 36 11.53 -8.70 9.50
C LEU A 36 10.44 -8.12 10.40
N GLN A 37 9.63 -8.97 11.06
CA GLN A 37 8.59 -8.51 11.98
C GLN A 37 9.17 -7.79 13.21
N GLU A 38 10.33 -8.24 13.71
CA GLU A 38 11.06 -7.55 14.78
C GLU A 38 11.58 -6.18 14.32
N ASP A 39 12.14 -6.08 13.12
CA ASP A 39 12.58 -4.81 12.54
C ASP A 39 11.39 -3.85 12.33
N ILE A 40 10.25 -4.35 11.85
CA ILE A 40 9.01 -3.56 11.70
C ILE A 40 8.50 -3.06 13.05
N ALA A 41 8.46 -3.92 14.08
CA ALA A 41 8.04 -3.53 15.41
C ALA A 41 8.97 -2.44 15.99
N ARG A 42 10.28 -2.58 15.79
CA ARG A 42 11.26 -1.57 16.20
C ARG A 42 11.09 -0.26 15.44
N PHE A 43 10.79 -0.31 14.14
CA PHE A 43 10.52 0.90 13.36
C PHE A 43 9.32 1.67 13.92
N GLU A 44 8.21 1.00 14.24
CA GLU A 44 7.03 1.66 14.83
C GLU A 44 7.31 2.25 16.22
N ASP A 45 8.09 1.54 17.05
CA ASP A 45 8.54 2.06 18.36
C ASP A 45 9.41 3.31 18.20
N LEU A 46 10.42 3.28 17.32
CA LEU A 46 11.27 4.42 17.02
C LEU A 46 10.47 5.61 16.48
N ARG A 47 9.47 5.36 15.64
CA ARG A 47 8.60 6.39 15.09
C ARG A 47 7.77 7.06 16.18
N MET A 48 7.20 6.27 17.09
CA MET A 48 6.46 6.78 18.23
C MET A 48 7.37 7.61 19.14
N ASN A 49 8.54 7.07 19.51
CA ASN A 49 9.50 7.73 20.38
C ASN A 49 10.03 9.04 19.77
N LEU A 50 10.30 9.06 18.46
CA LEU A 50 10.68 10.27 17.74
C LEU A 50 9.57 11.32 17.78
N GLY A 51 8.31 10.91 17.52
CA GLY A 51 7.16 11.81 17.59
C GLY A 51 6.96 12.42 18.98
N SER A 52 7.12 11.61 20.04
CA SER A 52 7.07 12.07 21.42
C SER A 52 8.21 13.02 21.76
N ALA A 53 9.45 12.71 21.36
CA ALA A 53 10.61 13.55 21.61
C ALA A 53 10.50 14.93 20.91
N MET A 54 9.98 14.95 19.69
CA MET A 54 9.73 16.19 18.94
C MET A 54 8.61 17.05 19.52
N SER A 55 7.68 16.44 20.27
CA SER A 55 6.52 17.13 20.85
C SER A 55 6.73 17.51 22.32
N ALA A 56 7.91 17.25 22.88
CA ALA A 56 8.25 17.60 24.25
C ALA A 56 8.29 19.12 24.45
N GLU A 57 7.98 19.59 25.67
CA GLU A 57 8.05 21.02 26.02
C GLU A 57 9.47 21.58 25.87
N GLU A 58 10.49 20.76 26.16
CA GLU A 58 11.90 21.03 25.91
C GLU A 58 12.52 19.88 25.08
N PRO A 59 12.53 20.00 23.73
CA PRO A 59 13.06 18.95 22.86
C PRO A 59 14.58 18.77 22.96
N ASP A 60 15.03 17.56 23.28
CA ASP A 60 16.43 17.19 23.22
C ASP A 60 16.84 16.90 21.78
N SER A 61 17.61 17.84 21.20
CA SER A 61 18.07 17.77 19.82
C SER A 61 18.99 16.60 19.52
N ASP A 62 19.79 16.14 20.49
CA ASP A 62 20.72 15.04 20.27
C ASP A 62 19.99 13.69 20.36
N ASN A 63 19.03 13.57 21.27
CA ASN A 63 18.13 12.42 21.32
C ASN A 63 17.28 12.29 20.04
N ILE A 64 16.70 13.40 19.56
CA ILE A 64 15.93 13.41 18.31
C ILE A 64 16.77 12.95 17.12
N LYS A 65 18.01 13.43 17.00
CA LYS A 65 18.93 13.00 15.92
C LYS A 65 19.28 11.52 16.02
N ALA A 66 19.49 11.00 17.23
CA ALA A 66 19.78 9.58 17.44
C ALA A 66 18.60 8.71 17.00
N LEU A 67 17.38 9.06 17.45
CA LEU A 67 16.14 8.38 17.07
C LEU A 67 15.89 8.44 15.56
N ASP A 68 16.06 9.59 14.91
CA ASP A 68 15.92 9.74 13.46
C ASP A 68 16.93 8.90 12.67
N THR A 69 18.19 8.85 13.13
CA THR A 69 19.24 8.06 12.50
C THR A 69 18.93 6.57 12.59
N GLU A 70 18.51 6.10 13.77
CA GLU A 70 18.15 4.71 13.99
C GLU A 70 16.89 4.31 13.21
N LEU A 71 15.89 5.20 13.17
CA LEU A 71 14.66 5.01 12.40
C LEU A 71 14.97 4.81 10.91
N LYS A 72 15.80 5.69 10.33
CA LYS A 72 16.23 5.60 8.92
C LYS A 72 17.03 4.33 8.65
N SER A 73 17.91 3.94 9.56
CA SER A 73 18.68 2.69 9.43
C SER A 73 17.77 1.46 9.42
N THR A 74 16.83 1.40 10.37
CA THR A 74 15.86 0.31 10.50
C THR A 74 14.95 0.24 9.27
N TYR A 75 14.45 1.37 8.79
CA TYR A 75 13.66 1.45 7.55
C TYR A 75 14.44 0.90 6.34
N ASN A 76 15.70 1.30 6.18
CA ASN A 76 16.54 0.79 5.10
C ASN A 76 16.78 -0.72 5.19
N LYS A 77 16.87 -1.28 6.41
CA LYS A 77 16.99 -2.72 6.62
C LYS A 77 15.72 -3.45 6.16
N ILE A 78 14.56 -2.95 6.59
CA ILE A 78 13.22 -3.48 6.20
C ILE A 78 13.07 -3.48 4.68
N MET A 79 13.33 -2.35 4.01
CA MET A 79 13.14 -2.21 2.57
C MET A 79 14.13 -3.03 1.72
N LYS A 80 15.27 -3.43 2.30
CA LYS A 80 16.23 -4.33 1.67
C LYS A 80 15.94 -5.80 1.91
N ASN A 81 15.00 -6.13 2.82
CA ASN A 81 14.61 -7.52 3.06
C ASN A 81 13.98 -8.10 1.78
N PRO A 82 14.48 -9.23 1.25
CA PRO A 82 13.95 -9.82 0.02
C PRO A 82 12.45 -10.12 0.06
N LYS A 83 11.91 -10.52 1.21
CA LYS A 83 10.49 -10.84 1.35
C LYS A 83 9.63 -9.58 1.35
N MET A 84 10.13 -8.49 1.94
CA MET A 84 9.48 -7.19 1.85
C MET A 84 9.44 -6.66 0.40
N ILE A 85 10.53 -6.85 -0.36
CA ILE A 85 10.60 -6.47 -1.78
C ILE A 85 9.58 -7.28 -2.60
N VAL A 86 9.51 -8.59 -2.40
CA VAL A 86 8.56 -9.46 -3.11
C VAL A 86 7.11 -9.13 -2.73
N PHE A 87 6.85 -8.92 -1.44
CA PHE A 87 5.53 -8.50 -0.94
C PHE A 87 5.07 -7.19 -1.56
N THR A 88 5.90 -6.15 -1.49
CA THR A 88 5.55 -4.82 -2.03
C THR A 88 5.35 -4.84 -3.54
N GLY A 89 6.17 -5.59 -4.28
CA GLY A 89 5.98 -5.77 -5.73
C GLY A 89 4.66 -6.49 -6.08
N ALA A 90 4.34 -7.57 -5.36
CA ALA A 90 3.09 -8.31 -5.57
C ALA A 90 1.86 -7.47 -5.17
N GLN A 91 1.96 -6.71 -4.09
CA GLN A 91 0.93 -5.77 -3.64
C GLN A 91 0.64 -4.71 -4.71
N GLN A 92 1.67 -4.04 -5.22
CA GLN A 92 1.52 -3.01 -6.26
C GLN A 92 0.87 -3.56 -7.53
N ALA A 93 1.20 -4.79 -7.93
CA ALA A 93 0.62 -5.43 -9.10
C ALA A 93 -0.89 -5.69 -8.93
N LEU A 94 -1.30 -6.15 -7.74
CA LEU A 94 -2.71 -6.36 -7.41
C LEU A 94 -3.47 -5.03 -7.27
N GLU A 95 -2.89 -4.04 -6.59
CA GLU A 95 -3.49 -2.70 -6.45
C GLU A 95 -3.70 -2.04 -7.81
N LYS A 96 -2.74 -2.17 -8.74
CA LYS A 96 -2.88 -1.67 -10.11
C LYS A 96 -4.06 -2.31 -10.84
N LEU A 97 -4.25 -3.63 -10.70
CA LEU A 97 -5.42 -4.32 -11.28
C LEU A 97 -6.72 -3.74 -10.72
N VAL A 98 -6.82 -3.66 -9.39
CA VAL A 98 -8.03 -3.20 -8.71
C VAL A 98 -8.33 -1.73 -9.05
N SER A 99 -7.31 -0.88 -9.10
CA SER A 99 -7.45 0.53 -9.50
C SER A 99 -7.97 0.67 -10.94
N ASN A 100 -7.42 -0.11 -11.88
CA ASN A 100 -7.90 -0.11 -13.27
C ASN A 100 -9.37 -0.55 -13.35
N ILE A 101 -9.76 -1.59 -12.59
CA ILE A 101 -11.15 -2.05 -12.52
C ILE A 101 -12.07 -0.95 -11.97
N GLN A 102 -11.68 -0.29 -10.88
CA GLN A 102 -12.43 0.82 -10.29
C GLN A 102 -12.59 1.99 -11.28
N GLN A 103 -11.56 2.27 -12.08
CA GLN A 103 -11.64 3.31 -13.08
C GLN A 103 -12.63 2.95 -14.20
N ILE A 104 -12.59 1.73 -14.73
CA ILE A 104 -13.58 1.24 -15.71
C ILE A 104 -15.00 1.37 -15.16
N ILE A 105 -15.23 0.92 -13.92
CA ILE A 105 -16.54 1.04 -13.25
C ILE A 105 -16.98 2.50 -13.19
N SER A 106 -16.06 3.41 -12.87
CA SER A 106 -16.35 4.85 -12.77
C SER A 106 -16.69 5.46 -14.13
N LEU A 107 -15.96 5.10 -15.20
CA LEU A 107 -16.25 5.56 -16.56
C LEU A 107 -17.64 5.08 -17.02
N CYS A 108 -17.95 3.80 -16.80
CA CYS A 108 -19.26 3.23 -17.11
C CYS A 108 -20.40 3.93 -16.35
N ALA A 109 -20.19 4.21 -15.05
CA ALA A 109 -21.17 4.92 -14.23
C ALA A 109 -21.41 6.37 -14.69
N ASN A 110 -20.41 6.98 -15.32
CA ASN A 110 -20.50 8.31 -15.92
C ASN A 110 -21.11 8.30 -17.34
N GLY A 111 -21.51 7.13 -17.86
CA GLY A 111 -22.18 6.97 -19.14
C GLY A 111 -21.26 6.68 -20.32
N GLU A 112 -19.98 6.36 -20.08
CA GLU A 112 -19.12 5.83 -21.13
C GLU A 112 -19.50 4.39 -21.52
N ASP A 113 -19.13 4.02 -22.74
CA ASP A 113 -19.41 2.70 -23.30
C ASP A 113 -18.53 1.61 -22.64
N PRO A 114 -19.13 0.61 -21.95
CA PRO A 114 -18.38 -0.44 -21.26
C PRO A 114 -17.47 -1.29 -22.17
N ASP A 115 -17.79 -1.41 -23.46
CA ASP A 115 -17.04 -2.24 -24.40
C ASP A 115 -15.80 -1.52 -24.96
N THR A 116 -15.75 -0.19 -24.85
CA THR A 116 -14.71 0.64 -25.48
C THR A 116 -14.00 1.60 -24.53
N CYS A 117 -14.51 1.81 -23.32
CA CYS A 117 -13.86 2.67 -22.33
C CYS A 117 -12.47 2.13 -21.97
N GLN A 118 -11.51 3.05 -21.84
CA GLN A 118 -10.12 2.71 -21.54
C GLN A 118 -9.66 3.49 -20.32
N VAL A 119 -8.91 2.80 -19.47
CA VAL A 119 -8.14 3.40 -18.38
C VAL A 119 -7.12 4.35 -19.02
N PRO A 120 -7.18 5.67 -18.81
CA PRO A 120 -6.23 6.62 -19.38
C PRO A 120 -4.79 6.26 -19.00
N GLU A 121 -3.87 6.28 -19.97
CA GLU A 121 -2.46 5.90 -19.74
C GLU A 121 -1.73 6.80 -18.73
N THR A 122 -2.19 8.04 -18.55
CA THR A 122 -1.81 8.90 -17.42
C THR A 122 -2.47 8.41 -16.15
N GLY A 123 -1.94 7.31 -15.62
CA GLY A 123 -2.32 6.73 -14.35
C GLY A 123 -2.21 7.77 -13.25
N CYS A 124 -3.31 7.99 -12.54
CA CYS A 124 -3.25 8.60 -11.21
C CYS A 124 -2.57 7.58 -10.28
N THR A 125 -1.24 7.63 -10.19
CA THR A 125 -0.43 6.74 -9.35
C THR A 125 -0.31 7.24 -7.91
N GLY A 126 -1.22 8.07 -7.40
CA GLY A 126 -0.98 8.74 -6.12
C GLY A 126 -2.21 9.26 -5.40
N SER A 127 -2.49 8.60 -4.26
CA SER A 127 -3.07 9.17 -3.03
C SER A 127 -4.29 10.06 -3.18
N CYS A 128 -5.46 9.56 -2.78
CA CYS A 128 -6.68 10.36 -2.57
C CYS A 128 -6.56 11.47 -1.47
N ALA A 129 -5.35 11.75 -0.98
CA ALA A 129 -5.06 12.84 -0.06
C ALA A 129 -4.99 14.22 -0.76
N SER A 130 -4.92 14.27 -2.10
CA SER A 130 -4.79 15.53 -2.86
C SER A 130 -6.10 16.07 -3.46
N CYS A 131 -7.23 15.36 -3.35
CA CYS A 131 -8.52 15.84 -3.86
C CYS A 131 -9.35 16.69 -2.86
N ALA A 132 -8.82 16.97 -1.66
CA ALA A 132 -9.43 17.92 -0.73
C ALA A 132 -9.06 19.36 -1.13
N GLY A 133 -9.62 19.86 -2.22
CA GLY A 133 -9.34 21.22 -2.65
C GLY A 133 -9.90 21.59 -4.01
N CYS A 134 -11.23 21.64 -4.15
CA CYS A 134 -11.87 22.51 -5.15
C CYS A 134 -13.05 23.23 -4.49
N HIS A 135 -12.91 24.56 -4.44
CA HIS A 135 -14.01 25.52 -4.37
C HIS A 135 -14.77 25.58 -5.69
#